data_AF-A0A9N6YV50-F1
#
_entry.id   AF-A0A9N6YV50-F1
#
_cell.length_a   1.000
_cell.length_b   1.000
_cell.length_c   1.000
_cell.angle_alpha   90.00
_cell.angle_beta   90.00
_cell.angle_gamma   90.00
#
_symmetry.space_group_name_H-M   'P 1'
#
loop_
_entity.id
_entity.type
_entity.pdbx_description
1 polymer ?
#
loop_
_entity_poly.entity_id
_entity_poly.type
_entity_poly.pdbx_seq_one_letter_code
_entity_poly.pdbx_strand_id
1 'polypeptide(L)' 'MSVVTADRPQYVTPTRVDVTECRTDRLPDRARANRVDGSEVHLERRGGRTFLVTRPTE' A
#
# COMPACT_ATOMS: atom_id res chain seq x y z
N MET A 1 16.79 -24.59 -14.58
CA MET A 1 15.58 -23.96 -14.03
C MET A 1 16.03 -22.81 -13.16
N SER A 2 15.81 -21.57 -13.59
CA SER A 2 16.20 -20.38 -12.83
C SER A 2 15.12 -20.06 -11.82
N VAL A 3 15.42 -20.25 -10.54
CA VAL A 3 14.55 -19.81 -9.45
C VAL A 3 14.69 -18.30 -9.37
N VAL A 4 13.70 -17.57 -9.91
CA VAL A 4 13.57 -16.15 -9.60
C VAL A 4 13.09 -16.11 -8.15
N THR A 5 14.04 -16.00 -7.22
CA THR A 5 13.74 -15.52 -5.87
C THR A 5 13.21 -14.11 -6.01
N ALA A 6 11.89 -13.99 -6.11
CA ALA A 6 11.21 -12.72 -5.92
C ALA A 6 11.37 -12.35 -4.43
N ASP A 7 12.52 -11.79 -4.07
CA ASP A 7 12.77 -11.10 -2.80
C ASP A 7 12.08 -9.72 -2.78
N ARG A 8 10.93 -9.63 -3.45
CA ARG A 8 10.07 -8.45 -3.48
C ARG A 8 8.65 -8.96 -3.36
N PRO A 9 7.84 -8.43 -2.43
CA PRO A 9 6.41 -8.67 -2.48
C PRO A 9 5.89 -8.21 -3.86
N GLN A 10 5.62 -9.18 -4.74
CA GLN A 10 5.06 -8.92 -6.07
C GLN A 10 3.60 -8.53 -5.89
N TYR A 11 3.31 -7.23 -5.92
CA TYR A 11 1.93 -6.74 -5.99
C TYR A 11 1.43 -6.83 -7.42
N VAL A 12 0.47 -7.72 -7.64
CA VAL A 12 -0.15 -7.98 -8.95
C VAL A 12 -1.15 -6.90 -9.37
N THR A 13 -1.55 -5.99 -8.45
CA THR A 13 -2.53 -4.91 -8.73
C THR A 13 -2.35 -3.67 -7.82
N PRO A 14 -2.67 -2.45 -8.31
CA PRO A 14 -2.71 -1.24 -7.47
C PRO A 14 -3.69 -1.37 -6.31
N THR A 15 -3.23 -1.09 -5.09
CA THR A 15 -4.08 -1.15 -3.88
C THR A 15 -4.41 0.25 -3.38
N ARG A 16 -5.70 0.49 -3.11
CA ARG A 16 -6.23 1.74 -2.56
C ARG A 16 -7.10 1.43 -1.34
N VAL A 17 -6.68 1.92 -0.17
CA VAL A 17 -7.36 1.70 1.11
C VAL A 17 -7.90 3.02 1.63
N ASP A 18 -9.18 3.10 1.96
CA ASP A 18 -9.72 4.28 2.63
C ASP A 18 -9.19 4.38 4.08
N VAL A 19 -8.61 5.54 4.40
CA VAL A 19 -8.04 5.87 5.71
C VAL A 19 -8.58 7.20 6.24
N THR A 20 -9.74 7.66 5.75
CA THR A 20 -10.35 8.95 6.11
C THR A 20 -10.49 9.15 7.62
N GLU A 21 -10.90 8.12 8.34
CA GLU A 21 -11.06 8.14 9.81
C GLU A 21 -9.87 7.52 10.56
N CYS A 22 -8.81 7.15 9.84
CA CYS A 22 -7.63 6.57 10.44
C CYS A 22 -6.79 7.65 11.11
N ARG A 23 -6.45 7.46 12.38
CA ARG A 23 -5.42 8.29 13.01
C ARG A 23 -4.07 8.07 12.33
N THR A 24 -3.28 9.13 12.22
CA THR A 24 -1.99 9.12 11.51
C THR A 24 -0.99 8.11 12.09
N ASP A 25 -0.97 7.95 13.42
CA ASP A 25 -0.14 6.98 14.14
C ASP A 25 -0.50 5.53 13.81
N ARG A 26 -1.70 5.28 13.29
CA ARG A 26 -2.19 3.95 12.88
C ARG A 26 -1.98 3.65 11.40
N LEU A 27 -1.47 4.58 10.61
CA LEU A 27 -1.21 4.35 9.19
C LEU A 27 -0.24 3.20 8.92
N PRO A 28 0.88 3.04 9.67
CA PRO A 28 1.77 1.89 9.49
C PRO A 28 1.08 0.54 9.75
N ASP A 29 0.23 0.47 10.77
CA ASP A 29 -0.57 -0.73 11.08
C ASP A 29 -1.55 -1.03 9.94
N ARG A 30 -2.19 0.01 9.40
CA ARG A 30 -3.12 -0.13 8.28
C ARG A 30 -2.41 -0.59 7.00
N ALA A 31 -1.21 -0.07 6.73
CA ALA A 31 -0.38 -0.51 5.63
C ALA A 31 -0.05 -2.01 5.76
N ARG A 32 0.44 -2.46 6.92
CA ARG A 32 0.74 -3.88 7.19
C ARG A 32 -0.49 -4.78 7.05
N ALA A 33 -1.62 -4.39 7.64
CA ALA A 33 -2.86 -5.16 7.60
C ALA A 33 -3.40 -5.35 6.16
N ASN A 34 -3.15 -4.39 5.28
CA ASN A 34 -3.54 -4.47 3.87
C ASN A 34 -2.42 -4.98 2.98
N ARG A 35 -1.36 -5.57 3.57
CA ARG A 35 -0.17 -6.06 2.87
C ARG A 35 0.39 -5.01 1.92
N VAL A 36 0.56 -3.78 2.39
CA VAL A 36 1.15 -2.67 1.63
C VAL A 36 2.63 -2.49 2.02
N ASP A 37 3.30 -3.59 2.41
CA ASP A 37 4.65 -3.56 2.96
C ASP A 37 5.73 -3.61 1.84
N GLY A 38 6.90 -3.02 2.09
CA GLY A 38 8.02 -3.03 1.13
C GLY A 38 7.81 -2.23 -0.17
N SER A 39 6.76 -1.41 -0.27
CA SER A 39 6.52 -0.47 -1.38
C SER A 39 6.37 0.95 -0.86
N GLU A 40 6.71 1.93 -1.70
CA GLU A 40 6.40 3.33 -1.39
C GLU A 40 4.88 3.50 -1.30
N VAL A 41 4.43 4.13 -0.22
CA VAL A 41 3.03 4.44 0.04
C VAL A 41 2.84 5.94 0.11
N HIS A 42 1.78 6.43 -0.52
CA HIS A 42 1.41 7.83 -0.47
C HIS A 42 -0.05 8.01 -0.10
N LEU A 43 -0.38 9.20 0.41
CA LEU A 43 -1.75 9.58 0.71
C LEU A 43 -2.35 10.35 -0.46
N GLU A 44 -3.53 9.92 -0.92
CA GLU A 44 -4.32 10.64 -1.93
C GLU A 44 -5.62 11.14 -1.31
N ARG A 45 -5.97 12.42 -1.51
CA ARG A 45 -7.29 12.95 -1.17
C ARG A 45 -8.18 12.98 -2.40
N ARG A 46 -9.37 12.38 -2.33
CA ARG A 46 -10.34 12.33 -3.43
C ARG A 46 -11.77 12.30 -2.91
N GLY A 47 -12.63 13.18 -3.43
CA GLY A 47 -14.05 13.20 -3.06
C GLY A 47 -14.31 13.34 -1.56
N GLY A 48 -13.48 14.13 -0.85
CA GLY A 48 -13.57 14.31 0.60
C GLY A 48 -12.96 13.17 1.43
N ARG A 49 -12.47 12.10 0.81
CA ARG A 49 -11.86 10.94 1.49
C ARG A 49 -10.35 10.93 1.32
N THR A 50 -9.65 10.35 2.28
CA THR A 50 -8.20 10.13 2.24
C THR A 50 -7.93 8.65 2.02
N PHE A 51 -7.02 8.34 1.10
CA PHE A 51 -6.65 6.97 0.76
C PHE A 51 -5.17 6.75 0.96
N LEU A 52 -4.81 5.59 1.52
CA LEU A 52 -3.47 5.03 1.43
C LEU A 52 -3.36 4.29 0.11
N VAL A 53 -2.42 4.71 -0.74
CA VAL A 53 -2.25 4.18 -2.09
C VAL A 53 -0.84 3.64 -2.24
N THR A 54 -0.74 2.47 -2.85
CA THR A 54 0.51 1.93 -3.40
C THR A 54 0.32 1.68 -4.88
N ARG A 55 1.38 1.92 -5.65
CA ARG A 55 1.45 1.54 -7.06
C ARG A 55 2.61 0.54 -7.19
N PRO A 56 2.43 -0.57 -7.93
CA PRO A 56 3.57 -1.42 -8.25
C PRO A 56 4.61 -0.54 -8.96
N THR A 57 5.83 -0.56 -8.43
CA THR A 57 6.99 -0.03 -9.14
C THR A 57 7.31 -1.02 -10.26
N GLU A 58 7.51 -0.51 -11.48
CA GLU A 58 7.91 -1.31 -12.64
C GLU A 58 9.17 -2.16 -12.37
#